data_AF-A0A6L6VMA4-F1
#
_entry.id   AF-A0A6L6VMA4-F1
#
_cell.length_a   1.000
_cell.length_b   1.000
_cell.length_c   1.000
_cell.angle_alpha   90.00
_cell.angle_beta   90.00
_cell.angle_gamma   90.00
#
_symmetry.space_group_name_H-M   'P 1'
#
loop_
_entity.id
_entity.type
_entity.pdbx_description
1 polymer ?
#
loop_
_entity_poly.entity_id
_entity_poly.type
_entity_poly.pdbx_seq_one_letter_code
_entity_poly.pdbx_strand_id
1 'polypeptide(L)' 'MVANTMKSAEARIYALAAEHEIVAERLPIDAWADKVTELSGDEVVHDPVEDLVVTLRRKGIINDQEATRLYWDYLQEEMP' A
#
# COMPACT_ATOMS: atom_id res chain seq x y z
N MET A 1 1.88 -27.33 17.97
CA MET A 1 1.43 -25.96 17.69
C MET A 1 2.45 -25.35 16.75
N VAL A 2 2.13 -25.26 15.46
CA VAL A 2 3.03 -24.60 14.50
C VAL A 2 2.96 -23.12 14.85
N ALA A 3 4.11 -22.51 15.14
CA ALA A 3 4.19 -21.07 15.32
C ALA A 3 3.59 -20.43 14.07
N ASN A 4 2.44 -19.78 14.21
CA ASN A 4 1.93 -18.87 13.21
C ASN A 4 2.91 -17.71 13.18
N THR A 5 4.02 -17.87 12.45
CA THR A 5 4.95 -16.78 12.15
C THR A 5 4.11 -15.69 11.53
N MET A 6 3.87 -14.61 12.27
CA MET A 6 3.19 -13.44 11.71
C MET A 6 4.00 -13.01 10.49
N LYS A 7 3.43 -13.19 9.30
CA LYS A 7 4.03 -12.68 8.06
C LYS A 7 4.20 -11.16 8.21
N SER A 8 5.31 -10.63 7.68
CA SER A 8 5.55 -9.18 7.59
C SER A 8 4.36 -8.48 6.93
N ALA A 9 4.14 -7.22 7.25
CA ALA A 9 3.09 -6.40 6.65
C ALA A 9 3.22 -6.40 5.12
N GLU A 10 4.43 -6.26 4.59
CA GLU A 10 4.73 -6.42 3.16
C GLU A 10 4.18 -7.75 2.62
N ALA A 11 4.54 -8.88 3.25
CA ALA A 11 4.11 -10.20 2.80
C ALA A 11 2.59 -10.41 2.91
N ARG A 12 1.93 -9.76 3.88
CA ARG A 12 0.46 -9.78 3.99
C ARG A 12 -0.19 -8.97 2.88
N ILE A 13 0.35 -7.79 2.55
CA ILE A 13 -0.15 -6.93 1.48
C ILE A 13 -0.04 -7.65 0.13
N TYR A 14 1.11 -8.24 -0.19
CA TYR A 14 1.27 -9.04 -1.40
C TYR A 14 0.37 -10.28 -1.43
N ALA A 15 0.21 -10.97 -0.31
CA ALA A 15 -0.70 -12.12 -0.25
C ALA A 15 -2.15 -11.71 -0.53
N LEU A 16 -2.60 -10.59 0.05
CA LEU A 16 -3.95 -10.08 -0.18
C LEU A 16 -4.14 -9.62 -1.63
N ALA A 17 -3.16 -8.93 -2.21
CA ALA A 17 -3.18 -8.56 -3.62
C ALA A 17 -3.27 -9.81 -4.52
N ALA A 18 -2.45 -10.84 -4.25
CA ALA A 18 -2.44 -12.07 -5.03
C ALA A 18 -3.75 -12.86 -4.91
N GLU A 19 -4.34 -12.95 -3.72
CA GLU A 19 -5.64 -13.62 -3.47
C GLU A 19 -6.77 -13.02 -4.32
N HIS A 20 -6.71 -11.72 -4.58
CA HIS A 20 -7.71 -10.99 -5.36
C HIS A 20 -7.25 -10.63 -6.78
N GLU A 21 -6.13 -11.20 -7.24
CA GLU A 21 -5.55 -10.94 -8.57
C GLU A 21 -5.31 -9.44 -8.86
N ILE A 22 -4.92 -8.69 -7.82
CA ILE A 22 -4.74 -7.24 -7.88
C ILE A 22 -3.32 -6.84 -8.29
N VAL A 23 -3.29 -6.21 -9.47
CA VAL A 23 -2.36 -5.19 -9.96
C VAL A 23 -2.24 -3.92 -9.13
N ALA A 24 -1.06 -3.37 -8.80
CA ALA A 24 -1.00 -1.93 -8.50
C ALA A 24 -1.44 -1.13 -9.75
N GLU A 25 -2.35 -0.17 -9.59
CA GLU A 25 -2.96 0.57 -10.69
C GLU A 25 -2.86 2.08 -10.48
N ARG A 26 -2.20 2.76 -11.42
CA ARG A 26 -2.11 4.22 -11.46
C ARG A 26 -3.25 4.82 -12.27
N LEU A 27 -3.97 5.78 -11.68
CA LEU A 27 -5.05 6.54 -12.30
C LEU A 27 -4.63 8.00 -12.56
N PRO A 28 -5.36 8.75 -13.40
CA PRO A 28 -5.05 10.16 -13.66
C PRO A 28 -5.02 11.05 -12.41
N ILE A 29 -5.81 10.71 -11.38
CA ILE A 29 -5.78 11.43 -10.10
C ILE A 29 -4.46 11.24 -9.35
N ASP A 30 -3.80 10.09 -9.50
CA ASP A 30 -2.51 9.82 -8.88
C ASP A 30 -1.43 10.70 -9.55
N ALA A 31 -1.43 10.77 -10.89
CA ALA A 31 -0.53 11.67 -11.62
C ALA A 31 -0.76 13.16 -11.29
N TRP A 32 -2.01 13.55 -11.01
CA TRP A 32 -2.30 14.90 -10.52
C TRP A 32 -1.73 15.13 -9.12
N ALA A 33 -1.86 14.15 -8.22
CA ALA A 33 -1.30 14.23 -6.87
C ALA A 33 0.23 14.31 -6.89
N ASP A 34 0.89 13.47 -7.70
CA ASP A 34 2.34 13.52 -7.94
C ASP A 34 2.75 14.94 -8.37
N LYS A 35 1.99 15.55 -9.30
CA LYS A 35 2.31 16.88 -9.78
C LYS A 35 2.15 17.96 -8.72
N VAL A 36 1.17 17.83 -7.83
CA VAL A 36 0.97 18.76 -6.71
C VAL A 36 2.13 18.65 -5.71
N THR A 37 2.58 17.42 -5.40
CA THR A 37 3.74 17.16 -4.52
C THR A 37 5.03 17.75 -5.10
N GLU A 38 5.28 17.56 -6.39
CA GLU A 38 6.44 18.21 -7.05
C GLU A 38 6.37 19.75 -6.96
N LEU A 39 5.17 20.32 -7.12
CA LEU A 39 4.96 21.77 -7.06
C LEU A 39 5.07 22.33 -5.63
N SER A 40 4.88 21.52 -4.58
CA SER A 40 5.21 21.92 -3.21
C SER A 40 6.71 21.92 -2.93
N GLY A 41 7.52 21.43 -3.88
CA GLY A 41 8.97 21.30 -3.75
C GLY A 41 9.42 19.98 -3.13
N ASP A 42 8.50 19.04 -2.96
CA ASP A 42 8.78 17.70 -2.42
C ASP A 42 9.08 16.72 -3.56
N GLU A 43 9.87 15.69 -3.27
CA GLU A 43 10.14 14.59 -4.20
C GLU A 43 8.99 13.56 -4.15
N VAL A 44 8.64 13.01 -5.31
CA VAL A 44 7.70 11.88 -5.40
C VAL A 44 8.51 10.60 -5.47
N VAL A 45 8.42 9.78 -4.43
CA VAL A 45 8.99 8.42 -4.39
C VAL A 45 7.83 7.45 -4.32
N HIS A 46 7.81 6.48 -5.24
CA HIS A 46 6.80 5.43 -5.25
C HIS A 46 7.33 4.17 -4.60
N ASP A 47 6.51 3.61 -3.71
CA ASP A 47 6.70 2.29 -3.15
C ASP A 47 5.61 1.35 -3.70
N PRO A 48 6.00 0.27 -4.42
CA PRO A 48 5.05 -0.70 -4.95
C PRO A 48 4.11 -1.33 -3.91
N VAL A 49 4.56 -1.45 -2.65
CA VAL A 49 3.75 -2.00 -1.54
C VAL A 49 2.67 -1.00 -1.14
N GLU A 50 3.02 0.28 -1.03
CA GLU A 50 2.06 1.36 -0.73
C GLU A 50 1.02 1.51 -1.85
N ASP A 51 1.47 1.45 -3.10
CA ASP A 51 0.59 1.50 -4.28
C ASP A 51 -0.43 0.34 -4.29
N LEU A 52 -0.04 -0.85 -3.80
CA LEU A 52 -0.96 -1.98 -3.61
C LEU A 52 -2.01 -1.69 -2.54
N VAL A 53 -1.64 -1.11 -1.40
CA VAL A 53 -2.60 -0.73 -0.34
C VAL A 53 -3.63 0.26 -0.88
N VAL A 54 -3.19 1.28 -1.63
CA VAL A 54 -4.08 2.26 -2.29
C VAL A 54 -5.02 1.55 -3.26
N THR A 55 -4.50 0.64 -4.09
CA THR A 55 -5.30 -0.05 -5.11
C THR A 55 -6.33 -1.00 -4.48
N LEU A 56 -5.93 -1.77 -3.46
CA LEU A 56 -6.81 -2.67 -2.71
C LEU A 56 -7.98 -1.92 -2.07
N ARG A 57 -7.69 -0.78 -1.44
CA ARG A 57 -8.71 0.11 -0.86
C ARG A 57 -9.65 0.66 -1.94
N ARG A 58 -9.08 1.17 -3.03
CA ARG A 58 -9.83 1.77 -4.15
C ARG A 58 -10.79 0.78 -4.81
N LYS A 59 -10.40 -0.49 -4.90
CA LYS A 59 -11.23 -1.59 -5.42
C LYS A 59 -12.19 -2.18 -4.38
N GLY A 60 -12.16 -1.68 -3.13
CA GLY A 60 -13.06 -2.10 -2.06
C GLY A 60 -12.74 -3.46 -1.45
N ILE A 61 -11.53 -3.99 -1.68
CA ILE A 61 -11.06 -5.24 -1.05
C ILE A 61 -10.82 -5.04 0.44
N ILE A 62 -10.35 -3.84 0.80
CA ILE A 62 -10.18 -3.39 2.18
C ILE A 62 -10.86 -2.03 2.36
N ASN A 63 -11.29 -1.76 3.59
CA ASN A 63 -11.80 -0.44 3.96
C ASN A 63 -10.70 0.51 4.44
N ASP A 64 -11.07 1.75 4.74
CA ASP A 64 -10.15 2.81 5.17
C ASP A 64 -9.37 2.47 6.44
N GLN A 65 -10.01 1.80 7.41
CA GLN A 65 -9.38 1.42 8.67
C GLN A 65 -8.36 0.29 8.45
N GLU A 66 -8.71 -0.69 7.63
CA GLU A 66 -7.82 -1.80 7.25
C GLU A 66 -6.62 -1.30 6.44
N ALA A 67 -6.84 -0.39 5.49
CA ALA A 67 -5.77 0.25 4.71
C ALA A 67 -4.80 1.02 5.63
N THR A 68 -5.34 1.82 6.56
CA THR A 68 -4.54 2.58 7.53
C THR A 68 -3.70 1.64 8.40
N ARG A 69 -4.29 0.54 8.87
CA ARG A 69 -3.58 -0.45 9.70
C ARG A 69 -2.49 -1.18 8.93
N LEU A 70 -2.78 -1.65 7.71
CA LEU A 70 -1.78 -2.32 6.87
C LEU A 70 -0.61 -1.39 6.55
N TYR A 71 -0.91 -0.14 6.21
CA TYR A 71 0.11 0.85 5.92
C TYR A 71 0.95 1.19 7.15
N TRP A 72 0.32 1.39 8.32
CA TRP A 72 1.03 1.61 9.57
C TRP A 72 1.98 0.45 9.91
N ASP A 73 1.49 -0.79 9.84
CA ASP A 73 2.30 -1.97 10.13
C ASP A 73 3.50 -2.06 9.17
N TYR A 74 3.33 -1.70 7.89
CA TYR A 74 4.41 -1.66 6.90
C TYR A 74 5.45 -0.58 7.20
N LEU A 75 5.02 0.64 7.51
CA LEU A 75 5.93 1.72 7.88
C LEU A 75 6.76 1.38 9.13
N GLN A 76 6.16 0.68 10.10
CA GLN A 76 6.89 0.22 11.30
C GLN A 76 7.97 -0.83 10.99
N GLU A 77 7.86 -1.54 9.87
CA GLU A 77 8.86 -2.52 9.44
C GLU A 77 10.00 -1.86 8.64
N GLU A 78 9.69 -0.86 7.82
CA GLU A 78 10.67 -0.13 7.00
C GLU A 78 11.44 0.95 7.77
N MET A 79 10.88 1.48 8.85
CA MET A 79 11.53 2.48 9.70
C MET A 79 12.33 1.81 10.84
N PRO A 80 13.65 2.07 10.98
CA PRO A 80 14.47 1.52 12.05
C PRO A 80 14.22 2.12 13.44
#